data_AF-A0A352KIV0-F1
#
_entry.id   AF-A0A352KIV0-F1
#
_cell.length_a   1.000
_cell.length_b   1.000
_cell.length_c   1.000
_cell.angle_alpha   90.00
_cell.angle_beta   90.00
_cell.angle_gamma   90.00
#
_symmetry.space_group_name_H-M   'P 1'
#
loop_
_entity.id
_entity.type
_entity.pdbx_description
1 polymer ?
#
loop_
_entity_poly.entity_id
_entity_poly.type
_entity_poly.pdbx_seq_one_letter_code
_entity_poly.pdbx_strand_id
1 'polypeptide(L)'
;RFQGGHNAGHTLVIDGQKTILHLVPSGILHSNVRCYIGNGVVVSLSALIEEINMLEESGVQVCDSLRISPACPLILPSHIALDKAREVAMGKQAIGTTGRGIGPAYEDKVARRSLKVGDLYRFDTLEEKLKIVLEYHNFLLEHYYHEAPVSLEDTLQECRLAESRVLPMISDVGAELLVLRQQKKKILFEGAQGTLLDVDHGTYPYVTSSTTTAGAAATGAGV
;
A
#
# COMPACT_ATOMS: atom_id res chain seq x y z
N ARG A 1 1.82 -8.01 6.96
CA ARG A 1 1.94 -6.54 7.06
C ARG A 1 0.58 -5.94 7.43
N PHE A 2 0.54 -4.93 8.31
CA PHE A 2 -0.71 -4.34 8.80
C PHE A 2 -0.85 -2.82 8.56
N GLN A 3 0.21 -2.12 8.17
CA GLN A 3 0.18 -0.68 7.92
C GLN A 3 1.29 -0.25 6.95
N GLY A 4 1.27 1.03 6.60
CA GLY A 4 2.24 1.68 5.72
C GLY A 4 1.92 1.36 4.27
N GLY A 5 2.95 1.32 3.43
CA GLY A 5 2.87 0.89 2.03
C GLY A 5 4.25 0.52 1.52
N HIS A 6 4.52 0.80 0.25
CA HIS A 6 5.84 0.62 -0.33
C HIS A 6 6.87 1.65 0.18
N ASN A 7 6.56 2.54 1.11
CA ASN A 7 7.54 3.40 1.79
C ASN A 7 8.38 2.68 2.86
N ALA A 8 8.06 1.42 3.14
CA ALA A 8 8.92 0.52 3.90
C ALA A 8 9.96 -0.09 2.96
N GLY A 9 11.14 -0.40 3.48
CA GLY A 9 12.16 -1.14 2.75
C GLY A 9 12.91 -2.06 3.72
N HIS A 10 12.88 -3.36 3.47
CA HIS A 10 13.61 -4.35 4.25
C HIS A 10 14.57 -5.09 3.34
N THR A 11 15.85 -5.03 3.67
CA THR A 11 16.87 -5.83 2.99
C THR A 11 17.00 -7.16 3.70
N LEU A 12 16.77 -8.25 2.98
CA LEU A 12 17.01 -9.61 3.42
C LEU A 12 18.26 -10.13 2.74
N VAL A 13 19.09 -10.86 3.48
CA VAL A 13 20.25 -11.57 2.93
C VAL A 13 20.11 -13.04 3.32
N ILE A 14 19.84 -13.90 2.34
CA ILE A 14 19.71 -15.35 2.52
C ILE A 14 20.77 -16.01 1.64
N ASP A 15 21.64 -16.82 2.24
CA ASP A 15 22.72 -17.53 1.54
C ASP A 15 23.57 -16.63 0.63
N GLY A 16 23.79 -15.38 1.07
CA GLY A 16 24.56 -14.37 0.33
C GLY A 16 23.78 -13.62 -0.76
N GLN A 17 22.54 -14.04 -1.07
CA GLN A 17 21.67 -13.31 -1.99
C GLN A 17 20.90 -12.21 -1.26
N LYS A 18 20.98 -10.99 -1.81
CA LYS A 18 20.34 -9.80 -1.26
C LYS A 18 19.02 -9.54 -1.98
N THR A 19 17.92 -9.52 -1.24
CA THR A 19 16.58 -9.18 -1.73
C THR A 19 16.07 -7.95 -0.98
N ILE A 20 15.50 -6.98 -1.69
CA ILE A 20 14.92 -5.77 -1.08
C ILE A 20 13.41 -5.82 -1.28
N LEU A 21 12.67 -5.86 -0.18
CA LEU A 21 11.21 -5.91 -0.16
C LEU A 21 10.63 -4.60 0.36
N HIS A 22 9.44 -4.25 -0.13
CA HIS A 22 8.73 -3.01 0.20
C HIS A 22 7.28 -3.25 0.63
N LEU A 23 6.44 -3.85 -0.20
CA LEU A 23 5.04 -4.19 0.12
C LEU A 23 4.90 -5.64 0.55
N VAL A 24 5.59 -6.54 -0.15
CA VAL A 24 5.47 -7.98 0.10
C VAL A 24 6.11 -8.30 1.46
N PRO A 25 5.40 -9.02 2.36
CA PRO A 25 5.96 -9.36 3.66
C PRO A 25 7.24 -10.20 3.55
N SER A 26 8.18 -10.00 4.47
CA SER A 26 9.49 -10.66 4.46
C SER A 26 9.45 -12.19 4.50
N GLY A 27 8.34 -12.76 4.99
CA GLY A 27 8.12 -14.20 5.03
C GLY A 27 8.01 -14.88 3.66
N ILE A 28 7.87 -14.12 2.56
CA ILE A 28 7.61 -14.65 1.22
C ILE A 28 8.76 -15.55 0.70
N LEU A 29 9.97 -15.38 1.23
CA LEU A 29 11.13 -16.20 0.87
C LEU A 29 11.12 -17.60 1.51
N HIS A 30 10.15 -17.88 2.38
CA HIS A 30 9.97 -19.18 3.02
C HIS A 30 8.78 -19.93 2.41
N SER A 31 9.04 -21.04 1.71
CA SER A 31 8.03 -21.82 0.99
C SER A 31 6.91 -22.40 1.86
N ASN A 32 7.12 -22.52 3.18
CA ASN A 32 6.14 -23.00 4.14
C ASN A 32 5.38 -21.88 4.87
N VAL A 33 5.57 -20.61 4.47
CA VAL A 33 4.96 -19.44 5.11
C VAL A 33 3.99 -18.77 4.15
N ARG A 34 2.75 -18.56 4.60
CA ARG A 34 1.78 -17.72 3.90
C ARG A 34 1.88 -16.28 4.38
N CYS A 35 1.88 -15.35 3.44
CA CYS A 35 2.04 -13.93 3.66
C CYS A 35 0.75 -13.18 3.39
N TYR A 36 0.49 -12.15 4.20
CA TYR A 36 -0.74 -11.38 4.16
C TYR A 36 -0.45 -9.87 4.15
N ILE A 37 -1.09 -9.15 3.24
CA ILE A 37 -1.20 -7.69 3.22
C ILE A 37 -2.59 -7.34 3.77
N GLY A 38 -2.63 -6.90 5.03
CA GLY A 38 -3.86 -6.53 5.73
C GLY A 38 -4.42 -5.18 5.29
N ASN A 39 -5.70 -4.95 5.58
CA ASN A 39 -6.49 -3.78 5.17
C ASN A 39 -5.93 -2.42 5.62
N GLY A 40 -5.01 -2.41 6.57
CA GLY A 40 -4.35 -1.19 7.01
C GLY A 40 -3.29 -0.68 6.02
N VAL A 41 -2.78 -1.51 5.10
CA VAL A 41 -1.74 -1.15 4.13
C VAL A 41 -2.32 -0.38 2.94
N VAL A 42 -1.68 0.71 2.52
CA VAL A 42 -1.93 1.40 1.25
C VAL A 42 -1.07 0.77 0.13
N VAL A 43 -1.69 0.39 -0.98
CA VAL A 43 -1.08 -0.44 -2.02
C VAL A 43 -0.94 0.34 -3.32
N SER A 44 0.28 0.48 -3.82
CA SER A 44 0.55 0.86 -5.22
C SER A 44 0.55 -0.40 -6.06
N LEU A 45 -0.26 -0.44 -7.12
CA LEU A 45 -0.38 -1.61 -8.00
C LEU A 45 0.90 -1.79 -8.82
N SER A 46 1.42 -0.74 -9.43
CA SER A 46 2.73 -0.75 -10.10
C SER A 46 3.87 -1.28 -9.22
N ALA A 47 4.03 -0.73 -8.01
CA ALA A 47 5.10 -1.17 -7.10
C ALA A 47 4.92 -2.62 -6.65
N LEU A 48 3.67 -3.05 -6.42
CA LEU A 48 3.37 -4.45 -6.08
C LEU A 48 3.74 -5.39 -7.23
N ILE A 49 3.36 -5.05 -8.47
CA ILE A 49 3.64 -5.89 -9.65
C ILE A 49 5.14 -5.97 -9.93
N GLU A 50 5.87 -4.86 -9.84
CA GLU A 50 7.34 -4.88 -9.95
C GLU A 50 7.98 -5.82 -8.92
N GLU A 51 7.55 -5.70 -7.66
CA GLU A 51 8.09 -6.53 -6.58
C GLU A 51 7.75 -8.01 -6.74
N ILE A 52 6.54 -8.33 -7.21
CA ILE A 52 6.13 -9.70 -7.55
C ILE A 52 7.00 -10.27 -8.68
N ASN A 53 7.18 -9.51 -9.77
CA ASN A 53 7.97 -9.98 -10.92
C ASN A 53 9.42 -10.27 -10.52
N MET A 54 10.04 -9.38 -9.74
CA MET A 54 11.40 -9.58 -9.23
C MET A 54 11.53 -10.86 -8.38
N LEU A 55 10.51 -11.14 -7.54
CA LEU A 55 10.48 -12.35 -6.72
C LEU A 55 10.29 -13.63 -7.55
N GLU A 56 9.40 -13.59 -8.54
CA GLU A 56 9.14 -14.73 -9.43
C GLU A 56 10.33 -15.03 -10.36
N GLU A 57 11.04 -14.00 -10.84
CA GLU A 57 12.31 -14.15 -11.56
C GLU A 57 13.37 -14.85 -10.71
N SER A 58 13.28 -14.71 -9.38
CA SER A 58 14.13 -15.40 -8.40
C SER A 58 13.58 -16.78 -7.97
N GLY A 59 12.50 -17.26 -8.61
CA GLY A 59 11.90 -18.58 -8.39
C GLY A 59 10.86 -18.64 -7.25
N VAL A 60 10.48 -17.52 -6.65
CA VAL A 60 9.51 -17.48 -5.56
C VAL A 60 8.07 -17.59 -6.11
N GLN A 61 7.28 -18.52 -5.55
CA GLN A 61 5.87 -18.70 -5.94
C GLN A 61 4.96 -17.71 -5.21
N VAL A 62 4.94 -16.45 -5.68
CA VAL A 62 4.27 -15.36 -4.97
C VAL A 62 2.75 -15.50 -4.96
N CYS A 63 2.13 -15.82 -6.11
CA CYS A 63 0.67 -15.92 -6.23
C CYS A 63 0.06 -16.98 -5.27
N ASP A 64 0.79 -18.06 -5.00
CA ASP A 64 0.35 -19.13 -4.09
C ASP A 64 0.48 -18.74 -2.60
N SER A 65 1.45 -17.89 -2.31
CA SER A 65 1.91 -17.60 -0.94
C SER A 65 1.45 -16.24 -0.43
N LEU A 66 1.02 -15.32 -1.30
CA LEU A 66 0.60 -13.98 -0.94
C LEU A 66 -0.94 -13.85 -0.97
N ARG A 67 -1.47 -13.19 0.06
CA ARG A 67 -2.88 -12.84 0.19
C ARG A 67 -3.04 -11.35 0.47
N ILE A 68 -3.95 -10.70 -0.23
CA ILE A 68 -4.15 -9.24 -0.19
C ILE A 68 -5.58 -8.95 0.21
N SER A 69 -5.76 -8.08 1.22
CA SER A 69 -7.10 -7.67 1.62
C SER A 69 -7.76 -6.82 0.52
N PRO A 70 -9.03 -7.09 0.14
CA PRO A 70 -9.76 -6.22 -0.78
C PRO A 70 -9.99 -4.82 -0.21
N ALA A 71 -9.85 -4.63 1.12
CA ALA A 71 -10.07 -3.35 1.79
C ALA A 71 -8.84 -2.43 1.82
N CYS A 72 -7.68 -2.88 1.33
CA CYS A 72 -6.49 -2.05 1.17
C CYS A 72 -6.80 -0.84 0.27
N PRO A 73 -6.57 0.41 0.72
CA PRO A 73 -6.65 1.57 -0.17
C PRO A 73 -5.59 1.51 -1.26
N LEU A 74 -5.93 1.99 -2.45
CA LEU A 74 -4.99 2.13 -3.57
C LEU A 74 -4.21 3.44 -3.47
N ILE A 75 -2.93 3.38 -3.79
CA ILE A 75 -2.11 4.55 -4.11
C ILE A 75 -2.24 4.79 -5.61
N LEU A 76 -2.83 5.92 -5.98
CA LEU A 76 -2.98 6.37 -7.36
C LEU A 76 -1.81 7.27 -7.77
N PRO A 77 -1.53 7.45 -9.06
CA PRO A 77 -0.51 8.40 -9.53
C PRO A 77 -0.75 9.83 -9.04
N SER A 78 -2.00 10.24 -8.87
CA SER A 78 -2.36 11.54 -8.28
C SER A 78 -1.94 11.69 -6.82
N HIS A 79 -1.92 10.61 -6.03
CA HIS A 79 -1.37 10.66 -4.68
C HIS A 79 0.14 10.93 -4.69
N ILE A 80 0.87 10.35 -5.64
CA ILE A 80 2.31 10.57 -5.79
C ILE A 80 2.59 12.02 -6.20
N ALA A 81 1.81 12.54 -7.15
CA ALA A 81 1.91 13.94 -7.58
C ALA A 81 1.61 14.91 -6.42
N LEU A 82 0.54 14.68 -5.67
CA LEU A 82 0.16 15.51 -4.52
C LEU A 82 1.20 15.47 -3.40
N ASP A 83 1.78 14.31 -3.11
CA ASP A 83 2.84 14.14 -2.10
C ASP A 83 4.05 15.01 -2.44
N LYS A 84 4.53 14.92 -3.69
CA LYS A 84 5.65 15.73 -4.19
C LYS A 84 5.33 17.23 -4.21
N ALA A 85 4.15 17.60 -4.72
CA ALA A 85 3.71 19.00 -4.80
C ALA A 85 3.65 19.66 -3.41
N ARG A 86 3.13 18.93 -2.40
CA ARG A 86 3.06 19.40 -1.01
C ARG A 86 4.44 19.62 -0.41
N GLU A 87 5.37 18.67 -0.60
CA GLU A 87 6.75 18.81 -0.11
C GLU A 87 7.44 20.04 -0.71
N VAL A 88 7.28 20.26 -2.02
CA VAL A 88 7.83 21.44 -2.70
C VAL A 88 7.22 22.73 -2.13
N ALA A 89 5.89 22.77 -1.97
CA ALA A 89 5.19 23.93 -1.43
C ALA A 89 5.58 24.26 0.03
N MET A 90 5.94 23.25 0.84
CA MET A 90 6.39 23.43 2.22
C MET A 90 7.84 23.95 2.31
N GLY A 91 8.63 23.84 1.25
CA GLY A 91 9.99 24.37 1.17
C GLY A 91 10.87 23.92 2.35
N LYS A 92 11.33 24.87 3.18
CA LYS A 92 12.18 24.57 4.34
C LYS A 92 11.47 23.79 5.46
N GLN A 93 10.14 23.73 5.44
CA GLN A 93 9.33 23.00 6.41
C GLN A 93 8.90 21.63 5.89
N ALA A 94 9.40 21.20 4.73
CA ALA A 94 9.14 19.87 4.19
C ALA A 94 9.42 18.78 5.24
N ILE A 95 8.59 17.74 5.21
CA ILE A 95 8.64 16.63 6.16
C ILE A 95 9.81 15.69 5.82
N GLY A 96 10.16 15.58 4.53
CA GLY A 96 11.05 14.56 4.02
C GLY A 96 10.29 13.28 3.70
N THR A 97 9.13 13.39 3.03
CA THR A 97 8.34 12.20 2.67
C THR A 97 9.10 11.34 1.67
N THR A 98 8.69 10.07 1.52
CA THR A 98 9.28 9.19 0.51
C THR A 98 8.85 9.53 -0.91
N GLY A 99 7.96 10.51 -1.11
CA GLY A 99 7.40 10.87 -2.43
C GLY A 99 6.64 9.73 -3.11
N ARG A 100 6.04 8.83 -2.30
CA ARG A 100 5.40 7.58 -2.72
C ARG A 100 3.87 7.64 -2.59
N GLY A 101 3.31 8.80 -2.27
CA GLY A 101 1.85 8.99 -2.18
C GLY A 101 1.21 8.38 -0.94
N ILE A 102 1.98 8.07 0.10
CA ILE A 102 1.49 7.40 1.31
C ILE A 102 0.51 8.29 2.06
N GLY A 103 0.92 9.53 2.34
CA GLY A 103 0.10 10.49 3.07
C GLY A 103 -1.21 10.78 2.38
N PRO A 104 -1.20 11.21 1.09
CA PRO A 104 -2.43 11.44 0.34
C PRO A 104 -3.35 10.21 0.25
N ALA A 105 -2.80 8.99 0.11
CA ALA A 105 -3.63 7.78 0.11
C ALA A 105 -4.32 7.51 1.47
N TYR A 106 -3.62 7.78 2.58
CA TYR A 106 -4.25 7.71 3.91
C TYR A 106 -5.26 8.83 4.15
N GLU A 107 -5.01 10.04 3.65
CA GLU A 107 -5.96 11.14 3.67
C GLU A 107 -7.26 10.74 2.97
N ASP A 108 -7.17 10.15 1.79
CA ASP A 108 -8.33 9.67 1.04
C ASP A 108 -9.08 8.54 1.74
N LYS A 109 -8.35 7.66 2.44
CA LYS A 109 -8.96 6.61 3.27
C LYS A 109 -9.83 7.22 4.36
N VAL A 110 -9.31 8.19 5.13
CA VAL A 110 -10.06 8.81 6.24
C VAL A 110 -11.13 9.78 5.73
N ALA A 111 -10.93 10.40 4.56
CA ALA A 111 -11.93 11.20 3.87
C ALA A 111 -13.06 10.37 3.22
N ARG A 112 -12.94 9.03 3.22
CA ARG A 112 -13.90 8.08 2.64
C ARG A 112 -14.05 8.20 1.12
N ARG A 113 -12.97 8.58 0.42
CA ARG A 113 -12.93 8.68 -1.05
C ARG A 113 -11.92 7.73 -1.71
N SER A 114 -11.11 7.03 -0.93
CA SER A 114 -10.11 6.10 -1.48
C SER A 114 -10.74 4.98 -2.31
N LEU A 115 -10.19 4.74 -3.49
CA LEU A 115 -10.35 3.46 -4.17
C LEU A 115 -9.67 2.35 -3.37
N LYS A 116 -10.21 1.13 -3.45
CA LYS A 116 -9.72 -0.06 -2.75
C LYS A 116 -9.28 -1.14 -3.74
N VAL A 117 -8.42 -2.06 -3.31
CA VAL A 117 -8.02 -3.24 -4.11
C VAL A 117 -9.24 -4.03 -4.59
N GLY A 118 -10.29 -4.16 -3.78
CA GLY A 118 -11.52 -4.85 -4.16
C GLY A 118 -12.31 -4.18 -5.28
N ASP A 119 -12.07 -2.90 -5.60
CA ASP A 119 -12.71 -2.24 -6.74
C ASP A 119 -12.25 -2.86 -8.07
N LEU A 120 -11.10 -3.55 -8.11
CA LEU A 120 -10.63 -4.29 -9.29
C LEU A 120 -11.60 -5.40 -9.74
N TYR A 121 -12.46 -5.93 -8.86
CA TYR A 121 -13.49 -6.90 -9.26
C TYR A 121 -14.58 -6.31 -10.16
N ARG A 122 -14.75 -4.98 -10.16
CA ARG A 122 -15.84 -4.29 -10.85
C ARG A 122 -15.32 -3.04 -11.53
N PHE A 123 -14.66 -3.24 -12.67
CA PHE A 123 -13.94 -2.20 -13.38
C PHE A 123 -14.82 -0.98 -13.75
N ASP A 124 -16.08 -1.18 -14.12
CA ASP A 124 -17.01 -0.07 -14.42
C ASP A 124 -17.17 0.88 -13.22
N THR A 125 -17.34 0.31 -12.02
CA THR A 125 -17.47 1.12 -10.79
C THR A 125 -16.14 1.71 -10.32
N LEU A 126 -15.02 1.06 -10.65
CA LEU A 126 -13.68 1.59 -10.40
C LEU A 126 -13.47 2.85 -11.23
N GLU A 127 -13.83 2.82 -12.51
CA GLU A 127 -13.68 3.94 -13.43
C GLU A 127 -14.48 5.17 -12.98
N GLU A 128 -15.74 4.99 -12.60
CA GLU A 128 -16.58 6.07 -12.08
C GLU A 128 -15.98 6.71 -10.82
N LYS A 129 -15.53 5.88 -9.86
CA LYS A 129 -14.87 6.36 -8.63
C LYS A 129 -13.56 7.09 -8.93
N LEU A 130 -12.75 6.52 -9.82
CA LEU A 130 -11.46 7.09 -10.19
C LEU A 130 -11.64 8.46 -10.83
N LYS A 131 -12.60 8.62 -11.73
CA LYS A 131 -12.92 9.89 -12.37
C LYS A 131 -13.22 10.98 -11.34
N ILE A 132 -14.08 10.69 -10.35
CA ILE A 132 -14.45 11.64 -9.29
C ILE A 132 -13.24 12.03 -8.43
N VAL A 133 -12.43 11.05 -8.03
CA VAL A 133 -11.24 11.29 -7.21
C VAL A 133 -10.18 12.10 -7.98
N LEU A 134 -9.93 11.75 -9.24
CA LEU A 134 -8.98 12.47 -10.09
C LEU A 134 -9.44 13.88 -10.43
N GLU A 135 -10.74 14.13 -10.62
CA GLU A 135 -11.26 15.49 -10.81
C GLU A 135 -10.88 16.38 -9.61
N TYR A 136 -11.10 15.89 -8.39
CA TYR A 136 -10.73 16.59 -7.17
C TYR A 136 -9.21 16.79 -7.04
N HIS A 137 -8.42 15.75 -7.27
CA HIS A 137 -6.95 15.84 -7.17
C HIS A 137 -6.35 16.74 -8.24
N ASN A 138 -6.80 16.64 -9.50
CA ASN A 138 -6.31 17.45 -10.59
C ASN A 138 -6.68 18.92 -10.40
N PHE A 139 -7.86 19.22 -9.84
CA PHE A 139 -8.20 20.60 -9.47
C PHE A 139 -7.16 21.19 -8.50
N LEU A 140 -6.77 20.44 -7.47
CA LEU A 140 -5.73 20.87 -6.52
C LEU A 140 -4.36 20.99 -7.19
N LEU A 141 -3.97 19.99 -7.99
CA LEU A 141 -2.69 19.99 -8.71
C LEU A 141 -2.57 21.21 -9.62
N GLU A 142 -3.55 21.45 -10.48
CA GLU A 142 -3.50 22.54 -11.48
C GLU A 142 -3.65 23.92 -10.86
N HIS A 143 -4.65 24.10 -10.00
CA HIS A 143 -5.05 25.45 -9.58
C HIS A 143 -4.40 25.91 -8.27
N TYR A 144 -4.03 24.99 -7.39
CA TYR A 144 -3.40 25.33 -6.12
C TYR A 144 -1.89 25.09 -6.14
N TYR A 145 -1.44 23.94 -6.66
CA TYR A 145 -0.02 23.60 -6.70
C TYR A 145 0.67 23.98 -8.02
N HIS A 146 -0.09 24.34 -9.07
CA HIS A 146 0.43 24.66 -10.40
C HIS A 146 1.26 23.53 -11.04
N GLU A 147 0.85 22.29 -10.77
CA GLU A 147 1.44 21.06 -11.31
C GLU A 147 0.57 20.49 -12.45
N ALA A 148 1.16 19.63 -13.27
CA ALA A 148 0.44 18.95 -14.33
C ALA A 148 -0.64 17.99 -13.76
N PRO A 149 -1.82 17.91 -14.39
CA PRO A 149 -2.82 16.93 -14.01
C PRO A 149 -2.38 15.50 -14.33
N VAL A 150 -2.98 14.55 -13.61
CA VAL A 150 -2.82 13.13 -13.86
C VAL A 150 -3.89 12.62 -14.82
N SER A 151 -3.47 11.83 -15.82
CA SER A 151 -4.35 11.23 -16.82
C SER A 151 -5.24 10.14 -16.21
N LEU A 152 -6.56 10.25 -16.44
CA LEU A 152 -7.52 9.19 -16.10
C LEU A 152 -7.23 7.91 -16.87
N GLU A 153 -7.00 8.01 -18.19
CA GLU A 153 -6.79 6.86 -19.06
C GLU A 153 -5.54 6.06 -18.65
N ASP A 154 -4.43 6.75 -18.40
CA ASP A 154 -3.17 6.08 -18.02
C ASP A 154 -3.33 5.38 -16.66
N THR A 155 -4.07 6.00 -15.73
CA THR A 155 -4.34 5.42 -14.41
C THR A 155 -5.27 4.19 -14.50
N LEU A 156 -6.27 4.23 -15.39
CA LEU A 156 -7.11 3.06 -15.68
C LEU A 156 -6.30 1.94 -16.31
N GLN A 157 -5.42 2.26 -17.25
CA GLN A 157 -4.54 1.28 -17.89
C GLN A 157 -3.64 0.57 -16.87
N GLU A 158 -3.05 1.31 -15.92
CA GLU A 158 -2.29 0.71 -14.81
C GLU A 158 -3.15 -0.29 -14.01
N CYS A 159 -4.39 0.08 -13.69
CA CYS A 159 -5.32 -0.81 -12.99
C CYS A 159 -5.64 -2.08 -13.79
N ARG A 160 -5.89 -1.95 -15.11
CA ARG A 160 -6.17 -3.08 -16.00
C ARG A 160 -4.98 -4.05 -16.09
N LEU A 161 -3.76 -3.52 -16.21
CA LEU A 161 -2.56 -4.33 -16.32
C LEU A 161 -2.29 -5.15 -15.04
N ALA A 162 -2.63 -4.58 -13.87
CA ALA A 162 -2.47 -5.26 -12.60
C ALA A 162 -3.58 -6.28 -12.29
N GLU A 163 -4.77 -6.13 -12.89
CA GLU A 163 -5.97 -6.91 -12.56
C GLU A 163 -5.73 -8.42 -12.56
N SER A 164 -5.25 -8.97 -13.70
CA SER A 164 -5.07 -10.42 -13.86
C SER A 164 -4.09 -11.04 -12.86
N ARG A 165 -3.11 -10.25 -12.41
CA ARG A 165 -2.09 -10.67 -11.44
C ARG A 165 -2.57 -10.52 -10.00
N VAL A 166 -3.34 -9.47 -9.69
CA VAL A 166 -3.75 -9.15 -8.31
C VAL A 166 -5.00 -9.91 -7.90
N LEU A 167 -6.01 -10.04 -8.78
CA LEU A 167 -7.28 -10.69 -8.44
C LEU A 167 -7.13 -12.10 -7.82
N PRO A 168 -6.23 -12.99 -8.30
CA PRO A 168 -6.05 -14.32 -7.70
C PRO A 168 -5.51 -14.31 -6.26
N MET A 169 -4.87 -13.22 -5.84
CA MET A 169 -4.30 -13.07 -4.50
C MET A 169 -5.25 -12.38 -3.53
N ILE A 170 -6.37 -11.81 -3.99
CA ILE A 170 -7.33 -11.14 -3.12
C ILE A 170 -8.05 -12.18 -2.24
N SER A 171 -8.15 -11.89 -0.93
CA SER A 171 -8.84 -12.75 0.04
C SER A 171 -9.33 -11.95 1.25
N ASP A 172 -10.30 -12.51 1.99
CA ASP A 172 -10.67 -11.98 3.30
C ASP A 172 -9.59 -12.31 4.34
N VAL A 173 -8.57 -11.44 4.39
CA VAL A 173 -7.41 -11.59 5.27
C VAL A 173 -7.82 -11.70 6.74
N GLY A 174 -8.80 -10.91 7.21
CA GLY A 174 -9.24 -10.95 8.60
C GLY A 174 -9.87 -12.29 8.96
N ALA A 175 -10.73 -12.81 8.08
CA ALA A 175 -11.33 -14.14 8.25
C ALA A 175 -10.28 -15.26 8.22
N GLU A 176 -9.33 -15.23 7.28
CA GLU A 176 -8.24 -16.23 7.21
C GLU A 176 -7.37 -16.21 8.48
N LEU A 177 -6.99 -15.02 8.97
CA LEU A 177 -6.21 -14.89 10.20
C LEU A 177 -6.98 -15.39 11.43
N LEU A 178 -8.29 -15.15 11.50
CA LEU A 178 -9.15 -15.69 12.55
C LEU A 178 -9.15 -17.23 12.55
N VAL A 179 -9.31 -17.85 11.38
CA VAL A 179 -9.27 -19.32 11.23
C VAL A 179 -7.91 -19.86 11.65
N LEU A 180 -6.81 -19.25 11.20
CA LEU A 180 -5.45 -19.65 11.59
C LEU A 180 -5.23 -19.55 13.11
N ARG A 181 -5.73 -18.49 13.74
CA ARG A 181 -5.68 -18.31 15.19
C ARG A 181 -6.46 -19.41 15.92
N GLN A 182 -7.66 -19.75 15.46
CA GLN A 182 -8.47 -20.84 16.03
C GLN A 182 -7.76 -22.20 15.91
N GLN A 183 -7.04 -22.41 14.80
CA GLN A 183 -6.19 -23.58 14.57
C GLN A 183 -4.86 -23.53 15.36
N LYS A 184 -4.65 -22.54 16.23
CA LYS A 184 -3.43 -22.33 17.02
C LYS A 184 -2.15 -22.24 16.17
N LYS A 185 -2.28 -21.75 14.92
CA LYS A 185 -1.13 -21.49 14.06
C LYS A 185 -0.36 -20.27 14.58
N LYS A 186 0.95 -20.24 14.31
CA LYS A 186 1.80 -19.09 14.65
C LYS A 186 1.61 -17.99 13.60
N ILE A 187 1.33 -16.77 14.05
CA ILE A 187 1.14 -15.60 13.21
C ILE A 187 2.14 -14.54 13.66
N LEU A 188 2.90 -14.00 12.72
CA LEU A 188 3.85 -12.90 12.95
C LEU A 188 3.34 -11.63 12.25
N PHE A 189 3.18 -10.55 13.01
CA PHE A 189 2.81 -9.25 12.45
C PHE A 189 4.06 -8.44 12.16
N GLU A 190 4.39 -8.31 10.88
CA GLU A 190 5.45 -7.42 10.42
C GLU A 190 4.94 -5.98 10.36
N GLY A 191 5.51 -5.12 11.21
CA GLY A 191 5.34 -3.67 11.17
C GLY A 191 6.31 -3.02 10.19
N ALA A 192 6.01 -1.79 9.80
CA ALA A 192 6.89 -0.94 9.01
C ALA A 192 7.23 0.35 9.79
N GLN A 193 8.30 1.03 9.40
CA GLN A 193 8.80 2.23 10.10
C GLN A 193 9.08 1.95 11.59
N GLY A 194 8.87 2.91 12.48
CA GLY A 194 9.10 2.76 13.92
C GLY A 194 8.21 3.68 14.75
N THR A 195 8.14 3.43 16.06
CA THR A 195 7.24 4.11 17.00
C THR A 195 7.34 5.65 16.96
N LEU A 196 8.54 6.22 16.82
CA LEU A 196 8.70 7.68 16.79
C LEU A 196 8.26 8.32 15.46
N LEU A 197 7.88 7.51 14.47
CA LEU A 197 7.24 7.95 13.23
C LEU A 197 5.73 7.66 13.21
N ASP A 198 5.16 7.20 14.33
CA ASP A 198 3.72 7.01 14.46
C ASP A 198 2.97 8.35 14.31
N VAL A 199 1.84 8.34 13.60
CA VAL A 199 1.06 9.57 13.35
C VAL A 199 0.54 10.23 14.64
N ASP A 200 0.28 9.45 15.69
CA ASP A 200 -0.26 9.92 16.97
C ASP A 200 0.83 10.05 18.04
N HIS A 201 1.80 9.13 18.05
CA HIS A 201 2.80 9.01 19.12
C HIS A 201 4.21 9.43 18.73
N GLY A 202 4.42 9.81 17.47
CA GLY A 202 5.71 10.24 16.94
C GLY A 202 5.98 11.74 17.10
N THR A 203 7.04 12.20 16.44
CA THR A 203 7.47 13.61 16.44
C THR A 203 6.69 14.46 15.43
N TYR A 204 5.36 14.55 15.61
CA TYR A 204 4.49 15.27 14.67
C TYR A 204 4.96 16.73 14.44
N PRO A 205 5.00 17.24 13.19
CA PRO A 205 4.50 16.62 11.95
C PRO A 205 5.50 15.70 11.23
N TYR A 206 6.72 15.51 11.74
CA TYR A 206 7.77 14.68 11.14
C TYR A 206 7.54 13.18 11.40
N VAL A 207 6.43 12.67 10.89
CA VAL A 207 5.93 11.31 11.10
C VAL A 207 5.41 10.72 9.79
N THR A 208 5.09 9.42 9.76
CA THR A 208 4.30 8.85 8.67
C THR A 208 2.80 9.01 8.95
N SER A 209 1.95 8.73 7.97
CA SER A 209 0.50 8.94 8.06
C SER A 209 -0.26 7.71 8.57
N SER A 210 0.44 6.77 9.19
CA SER A 210 -0.11 5.54 9.75
C SER A 210 0.34 5.35 11.19
N THR A 211 -0.47 4.62 11.95
CA THR A 211 -0.11 4.13 13.28
C THR A 211 0.92 3.01 13.13
N THR A 212 2.14 3.22 13.61
CA THR A 212 3.25 2.28 13.51
C THR A 212 3.38 1.39 14.75
N THR A 213 2.75 1.78 15.85
CA THR A 213 2.73 1.03 17.11
C THR A 213 1.95 -0.29 17.01
N ALA A 214 2.22 -1.21 17.95
CA ALA A 214 1.69 -2.57 17.93
C ALA A 214 0.16 -2.66 17.91
N GLY A 215 -0.56 -1.66 18.45
CA GLY A 215 -2.02 -1.63 18.43
C GLY A 215 -2.62 -1.64 17.02
N ALA A 216 -1.89 -1.11 16.04
CA ALA A 216 -2.33 -1.10 14.65
C ALA A 216 -2.38 -2.49 14.00
N ALA A 217 -1.77 -3.52 14.60
CA ALA A 217 -1.93 -4.89 14.13
C ALA A 217 -3.41 -5.33 14.17
N ALA A 218 -4.16 -4.92 15.21
CA ALA A 218 -5.58 -5.24 15.34
C ALA A 218 -6.41 -4.57 14.24
N THR A 219 -6.30 -3.25 14.09
CA THR A 219 -7.09 -2.48 13.13
C THR A 219 -6.65 -2.70 11.67
N GLY A 220 -5.37 -2.97 11.46
CA GLY A 220 -4.75 -3.12 10.14
C GLY A 220 -4.77 -4.53 9.57
N ALA A 221 -5.14 -5.53 10.37
CA ALA A 221 -5.29 -6.92 9.92
C ALA A 221 -6.65 -7.55 10.28
N GLY A 222 -7.49 -6.89 11.10
CA GLY A 222 -8.82 -7.38 11.46
C GLY A 222 -8.82 -8.50 12.51
N VAL A 223 -7.99 -8.37 13.55
CA VAL A 223 -7.77 -9.41 14.60
C VAL A 223 -8.13 -8.98 16.01
#